data_AF-A0A8J1LVD3-F1
#
_entry.id   AF-A0A8J1LVD3-F1
#
_cell.length_a   1.000
_cell.length_b   1.000
_cell.length_c   1.000
_cell.angle_alpha   90.00
_cell.angle_beta   90.00
_cell.angle_gamma   90.00
#
_symmetry.space_group_name_H-M   'P 1'
#
loop_
_entity.id
_entity.type
_entity.pdbx_description
1 polymer ?
#
loop_
_entity_poly.entity_id
_entity_poly.type
_entity_poly.pdbx_seq_one_letter_code
_entity_poly.pdbx_strand_id
1 'polypeptide(L)'
;MSRVPSNPVKGRAFLDCIANMEQTGVITPVPPSETFCGFYSNLFLVPKKDGSFRPVLDLKFLNKHIRSVRFKMETLRSVIRGMEPGQLLMSLDIKDAYLHVPIWPPHHRFLRFAFRNRHYQFVALPFGLSSAPRVFNRLPTVHLAMKVLGLMVSSIEAVPFAQIHLRPLQANVLSGWKGGPLSQRIVLQQTTRESLLWWLNHRNLSTGQSWATPDWTVITTDASLLGWGATWNTSSVQGRWSPAEKRLHIIVLELRAVRLALRHWSPLLQDKSIRVQSDNSTTVAYINRQGGTRSKASLAEVVQILAWAELSSVRLSAIHIPGVDNTQADFLSRNQLDPGEWELHPAVFTDLVKRWGSPQVDLMASRANRKVPAFYARFRDPSAMGVDAMTQVWDFHLAYVFPPFPMLPRVLKKIKQSYTTVIVIAPYWPRRTWFTDLQDMSIAQPVSFPPRYDLLQQGPILHHNPGLFALTGWLLRRPSGDGRV
;
A
#
# COMPACT_ATOMS: atom_id res chain seq x y z
N MET A 1 -47.42 12.11 31.59
CA MET A 1 -47.41 13.59 31.47
C MET A 1 -46.83 14.15 32.76
N SER A 2 -45.80 14.98 32.65
CA SER A 2 -45.17 15.63 33.81
C SER A 2 -46.14 16.64 34.40
N ARG A 3 -46.45 16.51 35.69
CA ARG A 3 -47.38 17.39 36.40
C ARG A 3 -46.60 18.47 37.15
N VAL A 4 -47.15 19.68 37.17
CA VAL A 4 -46.62 20.76 38.02
C VAL A 4 -46.75 20.30 39.48
N PRO A 5 -45.68 20.35 40.30
CA PRO A 5 -45.77 20.04 41.71
C PRO A 5 -46.81 20.92 42.42
N SER A 6 -47.58 20.35 43.35
CA SER A 6 -48.61 21.07 44.12
C SER A 6 -48.05 22.15 45.05
N ASN A 7 -46.77 22.03 45.44
CA ASN A 7 -46.07 23.07 46.20
C ASN A 7 -45.79 24.30 45.31
N PRO A 8 -46.26 25.51 45.67
CA PRO A 8 -46.12 26.72 44.84
C PRO A 8 -44.68 27.08 44.47
N VAL A 9 -43.76 26.95 45.43
CA VAL A 9 -42.33 27.24 45.26
C VAL A 9 -41.70 26.26 44.28
N LYS A 10 -42.02 24.97 44.45
CA LYS A 10 -41.54 23.90 43.56
C LYS A 10 -42.17 23.97 42.17
N GLY A 11 -43.42 24.43 42.08
CA GLY A 11 -44.16 24.65 40.83
C GLY A 11 -43.55 25.78 40.00
N ARG A 12 -43.22 26.92 40.62
CA ARG A 12 -42.53 28.03 39.95
C ARG A 12 -41.13 27.62 39.48
N ALA A 13 -40.35 26.98 40.35
CA ALA A 13 -39.03 26.46 39.99
C ALA A 13 -39.07 25.44 38.82
N PHE A 14 -40.15 24.66 38.70
CA PHE A 14 -40.35 23.73 37.59
C PHE A 14 -40.53 24.45 36.24
N LEU A 15 -41.32 25.53 36.24
CA LEU A 15 -41.57 26.35 35.05
C LEU A 15 -40.30 27.08 34.61
N ASP A 16 -39.61 27.72 35.56
CA ASP A 16 -38.37 28.43 35.30
C ASP A 16 -37.29 27.50 34.75
N CYS A 17 -37.24 26.26 35.24
CA CYS A 17 -36.31 25.25 34.77
C CYS A 17 -36.57 24.82 33.32
N ILE A 18 -37.83 24.62 32.93
CA ILE A 18 -38.18 24.29 31.54
C ILE A 18 -37.84 25.45 30.62
N ALA A 19 -38.21 26.68 30.98
CA ALA A 19 -37.91 27.87 30.20
C ALA A 19 -36.39 28.03 30.00
N ASN A 20 -35.60 27.85 31.06
CA ASN A 20 -34.14 27.90 30.98
C ASN A 20 -33.56 26.77 30.11
N MET A 21 -34.07 25.54 30.22
CA MET A 21 -33.60 24.42 29.37
C MET A 21 -33.94 24.62 27.89
N GLU A 22 -35.09 25.26 27.58
CA GLU A 22 -35.49 25.60 26.21
C GLU A 22 -34.62 26.74 25.66
N GLN A 23 -34.38 27.79 26.46
CA GLN A 23 -33.53 28.93 26.09
C GLN A 23 -32.06 28.52 25.88
N THR A 24 -31.54 27.61 26.71
CA THR A 24 -30.18 27.07 26.59
C THR A 24 -30.05 26.00 25.52
N GLY A 25 -31.16 25.57 24.89
CA GLY A 25 -31.16 24.54 23.85
C GLY A 25 -30.85 23.14 24.36
N VAL A 26 -31.02 22.87 25.65
CA VAL A 26 -30.88 21.53 26.25
C VAL A 26 -32.06 20.63 25.88
N ILE A 27 -33.23 21.24 25.74
CA ILE A 27 -34.46 20.62 25.25
C ILE A 27 -34.97 21.37 24.03
N THR A 28 -35.62 20.65 23.13
CA THR A 28 -36.32 21.24 21.98
C THR A 28 -37.73 20.69 21.88
N PRO A 29 -38.68 21.43 21.27
CA PRO A 29 -39.99 20.89 20.93
C PRO A 29 -39.86 19.68 20.00
N VAL A 30 -40.68 18.65 20.23
CA VAL A 30 -40.78 17.50 19.32
C VAL A 30 -41.47 17.98 18.03
N PRO A 31 -41.00 17.57 16.82
CA PRO A 31 -41.67 17.90 15.58
C PRO A 31 -43.14 17.47 15.59
N PRO A 32 -44.08 18.28 15.04
CA PRO A 32 -45.51 17.95 15.07
C PRO A 32 -45.84 16.56 14.52
N SER A 33 -45.15 16.15 13.45
CA SER A 33 -45.28 14.83 12.81
C SER A 33 -44.87 13.64 13.68
N GLU A 34 -44.08 13.87 14.73
CA GLU A 34 -43.58 12.83 15.63
C GLU A 34 -44.16 12.94 17.05
N THR A 35 -45.13 13.83 17.23
CA THR A 35 -45.87 13.96 18.49
C THR A 35 -46.54 12.63 18.80
N PHE A 36 -46.42 12.15 20.05
CA PHE A 36 -46.90 10.84 20.51
C PHE A 36 -46.09 9.62 20.00
N CYS A 37 -45.08 9.81 19.16
CA CYS A 37 -44.12 8.76 18.82
C CYS A 37 -42.94 8.74 19.81
N GLY A 38 -42.29 7.58 19.99
CA GLY A 38 -41.11 7.43 20.84
C GLY A 38 -41.42 7.17 22.32
N PHE A 39 -40.42 7.38 23.19
CA PHE A 39 -40.51 7.04 24.61
C PHE A 39 -40.65 8.29 25.47
N TYR A 40 -41.75 8.38 26.22
CA TYR A 40 -42.06 9.50 27.10
C TYR A 40 -41.82 9.15 28.56
N SER A 41 -41.02 9.96 29.24
CA SER A 41 -40.70 9.84 30.66
C SER A 41 -41.22 11.06 31.43
N ASN A 42 -41.44 10.90 32.73
CA ASN A 42 -41.86 12.02 33.58
C ASN A 42 -40.64 12.82 34.03
N LEU A 43 -40.70 14.15 33.89
CA LEU A 43 -39.71 15.08 34.42
C LEU A 43 -40.13 15.53 35.82
N PHE A 44 -39.22 15.49 36.78
CA PHE A 44 -39.46 15.93 38.16
C PHE A 44 -38.25 16.67 38.73
N LEU A 45 -38.47 17.42 39.82
CA LEU A 45 -37.40 18.18 40.49
C LEU A 45 -36.94 17.50 41.78
N VAL A 46 -35.62 17.39 41.92
CA VAL A 46 -34.93 16.91 43.12
C VAL A 46 -34.24 18.10 43.81
N PRO A 47 -34.42 18.31 45.13
CA PRO A 47 -33.74 19.37 45.85
C PRO A 47 -32.23 19.11 45.95
N LYS A 48 -31.43 20.15 45.76
CA LYS A 48 -29.99 20.16 46.03
C LYS A 48 -29.73 20.63 47.46
N LYS A 49 -28.50 20.42 47.95
CA LYS A 49 -28.06 20.89 49.28
C LYS A 49 -28.03 22.42 49.40
N ASP A 50 -27.88 23.13 48.29
CA ASP A 50 -27.85 24.59 48.21
C ASP A 50 -29.27 25.23 48.17
N GLY A 51 -30.33 24.43 48.28
CA GLY A 51 -31.73 24.88 48.19
C GLY A 51 -32.27 25.02 46.76
N SER A 52 -31.43 24.91 45.73
CA SER A 52 -31.87 24.90 44.32
C SER A 52 -32.44 23.53 43.91
N PHE A 53 -33.13 23.47 42.76
CA PHE A 53 -33.71 22.24 42.25
C PHE A 53 -32.97 21.73 41.00
N ARG A 54 -32.81 20.40 40.88
CA ARG A 54 -32.27 19.73 39.68
C ARG A 54 -33.40 19.03 38.92
N PRO A 55 -33.56 19.28 37.60
CA PRO A 55 -34.46 18.50 36.76
C PRO A 55 -33.90 17.09 36.55
N VAL A 56 -34.72 16.08 36.82
CA VAL A 56 -34.39 14.66 36.61
C VAL A 56 -35.51 14.04 35.77
N LEU A 57 -35.10 13.37 34.69
CA LEU A 57 -36.02 12.60 33.85
C LEU A 57 -36.11 11.18 34.42
N ASP A 58 -37.32 10.69 34.69
CA ASP A 58 -37.53 9.34 35.22
C ASP A 58 -37.28 8.28 34.14
N LEU A 59 -36.03 7.88 34.02
CA LEU A 59 -35.57 6.91 33.03
C LEU A 59 -35.43 5.51 33.61
N LYS A 60 -36.04 5.20 34.77
CA LYS A 60 -35.93 3.86 35.40
C LYS A 60 -36.30 2.73 34.44
N PHE A 61 -37.37 2.91 33.65
CA PHE A 61 -37.79 1.91 32.67
C PHE A 61 -36.86 1.85 31.46
N LEU A 62 -36.50 2.99 30.88
CA LEU A 62 -35.57 3.05 29.75
C LEU A 62 -34.21 2.43 30.11
N ASN A 63 -33.72 2.69 31.31
CA ASN A 63 -32.43 2.18 31.81
C ASN A 63 -32.36 0.65 31.84
N LYS A 64 -33.49 -0.07 31.94
CA LYS A 64 -33.52 -1.54 31.84
C LYS A 64 -33.18 -2.06 30.44
N HIS A 65 -33.41 -1.24 29.42
CA HIS A 65 -33.16 -1.56 28.01
C HIS A 65 -31.80 -1.05 27.52
N ILE A 66 -31.10 -0.26 28.35
CA ILE A 66 -29.76 0.24 28.04
C ILE A 66 -28.76 -0.78 28.55
N ARG A 67 -27.87 -1.25 27.66
CA ARG A 67 -26.76 -2.13 28.04
C ARG A 67 -25.89 -1.46 29.09
N SER A 68 -26.01 -1.91 30.34
CA SER A 68 -25.13 -1.47 31.41
C SER A 68 -23.73 -2.02 31.17
N VAL A 69 -22.75 -1.12 31.12
CA VAL A 69 -21.33 -1.49 31.07
C VAL A 69 -20.71 -1.06 32.37
N ARG A 70 -20.16 -2.02 33.11
CA ARG A 70 -19.49 -1.78 34.37
C ARG A 70 -18.36 -0.77 34.13
N PHE A 71 -18.44 0.38 34.80
CA PHE A 71 -17.41 1.42 34.76
C PHE A 71 -17.08 1.82 36.19
N LYS A 72 -15.79 2.02 36.47
CA LYS A 72 -15.31 2.51 37.76
C LYS A 72 -14.81 3.93 37.55
N MET A 73 -15.38 4.89 38.27
CA MET A 73 -14.80 6.24 38.33
C MET A 73 -13.55 6.19 39.21
N GLU A 74 -12.53 6.94 38.81
CA GLU A 74 -11.42 7.26 39.70
C GLU A 74 -11.97 8.09 40.86
N THR A 75 -11.54 7.74 42.06
CA THR A 75 -12.01 8.37 43.30
C THR A 75 -10.97 9.35 43.80
N LEU A 76 -11.37 10.35 44.59
CA LEU A 76 -10.40 11.26 45.20
C LEU A 76 -9.31 10.50 45.98
N ARG A 77 -9.67 9.39 46.66
CA ARG A 77 -8.72 8.50 47.34
C ARG A 77 -7.68 7.86 46.41
N SER A 78 -8.07 7.49 45.18
CA SER A 78 -7.11 6.93 44.22
C SER A 78 -6.16 8.00 43.67
N VAL A 79 -6.64 9.25 43.55
CA VAL A 79 -5.81 10.38 43.13
C VAL A 79 -4.82 10.74 44.25
N ILE A 80 -5.29 10.89 45.50
CA ILE A 80 -4.44 11.26 46.66
C ILE A 80 -3.29 10.27 46.88
N ARG A 81 -3.48 8.97 46.62
CA ARG A 81 -2.40 7.97 46.75
C ARG A 81 -1.20 8.21 45.82
N GLY A 82 -1.40 8.93 44.72
CA GLY A 82 -0.33 9.28 43.79
C GLY A 82 0.23 10.69 44.00
N MET A 83 -0.20 11.41 45.05
CA MET A 83 0.22 12.77 45.33
C MET A 83 1.29 12.80 46.43
N GLU A 84 2.20 13.76 46.32
CA GLU A 84 3.24 14.00 47.33
C GLU A 84 2.80 15.08 48.34
N PRO A 85 3.27 15.02 49.59
CA PRO A 85 3.02 16.07 50.58
C PRO A 85 3.45 17.45 50.06
N GLY A 86 2.60 18.46 50.23
CA GLY A 86 2.86 19.84 49.80
C GLY A 86 2.27 20.23 48.43
N GLN A 87 1.66 19.29 47.70
CA GLN A 87 0.98 19.58 46.43
C GLN A 87 -0.38 20.28 46.66
N LEU A 88 -0.66 21.32 45.86
CA LEU A 88 -1.90 22.09 45.92
C LEU A 88 -3.03 21.38 45.14
N LEU A 89 -4.24 21.40 45.70
CA LEU A 89 -5.46 20.85 45.09
C LEU A 89 -6.47 21.98 44.84
N MET A 90 -7.10 21.95 43.66
CA MET A 90 -8.19 22.84 43.30
C MET A 90 -9.47 22.03 43.07
N SER A 91 -10.57 22.45 43.67
CA SER A 91 -11.91 21.91 43.38
C SER A 91 -12.65 22.88 42.48
N LEU A 92 -13.12 22.38 41.33
CA LEU A 92 -13.93 23.12 40.36
C LEU A 92 -15.27 22.41 40.20
N ASP A 93 -16.37 23.07 40.58
CA ASP A 93 -17.71 22.53 40.36
C ASP A 93 -18.20 22.91 38.95
N ILE A 94 -18.43 21.90 38.10
CA ILE A 94 -18.96 22.11 36.76
C ILE A 94 -20.49 22.09 36.85
N LYS A 95 -21.08 23.28 36.88
CA LYS A 95 -22.54 23.45 36.91
C LYS A 95 -23.18 22.72 35.73
N ASP A 96 -24.17 21.87 36.03
CA ASP A 96 -24.98 21.13 35.05
C ASP A 96 -24.18 20.38 33.96
N ALA A 97 -23.02 19.84 34.35
CA ALA A 97 -22.02 19.24 33.46
C ALA A 97 -22.57 18.28 32.38
N TYR A 98 -23.57 17.45 32.70
CA TYR A 98 -24.17 16.52 31.74
C TYR A 98 -24.91 17.24 30.61
N LEU A 99 -25.54 18.38 30.88
CA LEU A 99 -26.31 19.13 29.89
C LEU A 99 -25.44 19.78 28.80
N HIS A 100 -24.10 19.78 28.96
CA HIS A 100 -23.15 20.18 27.93
C HIS A 100 -22.76 19.04 26.96
N VAL A 101 -23.22 17.81 27.20
CA VAL A 101 -22.91 16.65 26.35
C VAL A 101 -24.09 16.38 25.43
N PRO A 102 -23.96 16.59 24.10
CA PRO A 102 -25.05 16.35 23.16
C PRO A 102 -25.38 14.86 23.04
N ILE A 103 -26.66 14.56 22.81
CA ILE A 103 -27.17 13.23 22.48
C ILE A 103 -27.19 13.07 20.96
N TRP A 104 -26.83 11.88 20.49
CA TRP A 104 -26.93 11.50 19.08
C TRP A 104 -28.37 11.66 18.57
N PRO A 105 -28.64 12.40 17.48
CA PRO A 105 -30.00 12.80 17.09
C PRO A 105 -31.05 11.67 17.01
N PRO A 106 -30.72 10.48 16.46
CA PRO A 106 -31.66 9.35 16.44
C PRO A 106 -32.12 8.88 17.82
N HIS A 107 -31.38 9.18 18.89
CA HIS A 107 -31.73 8.80 20.27
C HIS A 107 -32.60 9.83 20.99
N HIS A 108 -32.80 11.04 20.44
CA HIS A 108 -33.68 12.05 21.06
C HIS A 108 -35.09 11.51 21.29
N ARG A 109 -35.56 10.63 20.39
CA ARG A 109 -36.87 9.95 20.49
C ARG A 109 -37.08 9.13 21.75
N PHE A 110 -36.01 8.71 22.44
CA PHE A 110 -36.09 7.93 23.67
C PHE A 110 -36.09 8.79 24.94
N LEU A 111 -35.84 10.10 24.79
CA LEU A 111 -35.64 11.05 25.90
C LEU A 111 -36.70 12.15 25.84
N ARG A 112 -37.96 11.78 25.60
CA ARG A 112 -39.08 12.72 25.48
C ARG A 112 -39.81 12.90 26.81
N PHE A 113 -40.41 14.06 27.02
CA PHE A 113 -41.39 14.29 28.09
C PHE A 113 -42.50 15.23 27.60
N ALA A 114 -43.67 15.14 28.24
CA ALA A 114 -44.81 16.01 27.93
C ALA A 114 -45.11 16.92 29.12
N PHE A 115 -45.35 18.20 28.85
CA PHE A 115 -45.65 19.23 29.84
C PHE A 115 -46.64 20.25 29.27
N ARG A 116 -47.75 20.53 30.00
CA ARG A 116 -48.80 21.50 29.58
C ARG A 116 -49.21 21.37 28.10
N ASN A 117 -49.54 20.16 27.66
CA ASN A 117 -49.89 19.81 26.26
C ASN A 117 -48.79 20.09 25.21
N ARG A 118 -47.55 20.36 25.62
CA ARG A 118 -46.38 20.45 24.75
C ARG A 118 -45.49 19.23 24.95
N HIS A 119 -44.83 18.80 23.87
CA HIS A 119 -43.95 17.65 23.85
C HIS A 119 -42.53 18.13 23.60
N TYR A 120 -41.61 17.74 24.49
CA TYR A 120 -40.21 18.14 24.46
C TYR A 120 -39.32 16.90 24.36
N GLN A 121 -38.14 17.07 23.76
CA GLN A 121 -37.08 16.07 23.74
C GLN A 121 -35.77 16.65 24.23
N PHE A 122 -35.01 15.86 24.98
CA PHE A 122 -33.66 16.23 25.37
C PHE A 122 -32.70 16.05 24.19
N VAL A 123 -31.94 17.11 23.88
CA VAL A 123 -30.86 17.08 22.89
C VAL A 123 -29.48 16.99 23.54
N ALA A 124 -29.41 17.15 24.86
CA ALA A 124 -28.24 16.90 25.69
C ALA A 124 -28.52 15.86 26.79
N LEU A 125 -27.46 15.32 27.40
CA LEU A 125 -27.49 14.18 28.31
C LEU A 125 -28.31 14.48 29.59
N PRO A 126 -29.52 13.90 29.76
CA PRO A 126 -30.36 14.23 30.89
C PRO A 126 -29.88 13.55 32.18
N PHE A 127 -30.14 14.19 33.32
CA PHE A 127 -30.03 13.51 34.60
C PHE A 127 -31.08 12.39 34.70
N GLY A 128 -30.65 11.22 35.19
CA GLY A 128 -31.48 10.01 35.31
C GLY A 128 -31.09 8.89 34.35
N LEU A 129 -30.31 9.19 33.30
CA LEU A 129 -29.83 8.19 32.35
C LEU A 129 -28.67 7.37 32.94
N SER A 130 -28.79 6.04 32.97
CA SER A 130 -27.79 5.16 33.60
C SER A 130 -26.41 5.20 32.94
N SER A 131 -26.35 5.49 31.64
CA SER A 131 -25.11 5.60 30.88
C SER A 131 -24.43 6.98 31.03
N ALA A 132 -25.12 8.00 31.54
CA ALA A 132 -24.63 9.37 31.53
C ALA A 132 -23.29 9.57 32.26
N PRO A 133 -23.08 9.02 33.47
CA PRO A 133 -21.79 9.14 34.16
C PRO A 133 -20.63 8.55 33.36
N ARG A 134 -20.85 7.42 32.68
CA ARG A 134 -19.83 6.77 31.85
C ARG A 134 -19.52 7.61 30.61
N VAL A 135 -20.55 8.10 29.91
CA VAL A 135 -20.39 8.91 28.69
C VAL A 135 -19.65 10.20 29.01
N PHE A 136 -20.01 10.88 30.09
CA PHE A 136 -19.33 12.09 30.54
C PHE A 136 -17.85 11.86 30.87
N ASN A 137 -17.52 10.76 31.54
CA ASN A 137 -16.13 10.38 31.85
C ASN A 137 -15.33 9.82 30.66
N ARG A 138 -15.99 9.54 29.53
CA ARG A 138 -15.36 8.95 28.33
C ARG A 138 -15.47 9.88 27.11
N LEU A 139 -15.63 11.18 27.33
CA LEU A 139 -15.50 12.15 26.26
C LEU A 139 -14.12 12.01 25.58
N PRO A 140 -14.03 12.18 24.25
CA PRO A 140 -12.77 12.06 23.53
C PRO A 140 -11.85 13.22 23.93
N THR A 141 -11.00 12.94 24.92
CA THR A 141 -9.93 13.83 25.35
C THR A 141 -8.59 13.35 24.80
N VAL A 142 -7.59 14.21 24.84
CA VAL A 142 -6.21 13.85 24.54
C VAL A 142 -5.75 12.68 25.42
N HIS A 143 -6.07 12.73 26.72
CA HIS A 143 -5.76 11.63 27.66
C HIS A 143 -6.33 10.28 27.19
N LEU A 144 -7.63 10.25 26.85
CA LEU A 144 -8.28 9.02 26.41
C LEU A 144 -7.70 8.51 25.09
N ALA A 145 -7.42 9.41 24.14
CA ALA A 145 -6.82 9.07 22.86
C ALA A 145 -5.42 8.48 23.03
N MET A 146 -4.58 9.05 23.90
CA MET A 146 -3.26 8.50 24.20
C MET A 146 -3.33 7.14 24.89
N LYS A 147 -4.29 6.94 25.80
CA LYS A 147 -4.51 5.63 26.43
C LYS A 147 -4.89 4.58 25.39
N VAL A 148 -5.77 4.91 24.45
CA VAL A 148 -6.16 4.04 23.34
C VAL A 148 -4.96 3.76 22.42
N LEU A 149 -4.18 4.78 22.06
CA LEU A 149 -2.95 4.61 21.28
C LEU A 149 -1.96 3.68 21.98
N GLY A 150 -1.78 3.80 23.30
CA GLY A 150 -0.93 2.89 24.08
C GLY A 150 -1.36 1.44 23.98
N LEU A 151 -2.66 1.16 24.06
CA LEU A 151 -3.22 -0.19 23.88
C LEU A 151 -3.07 -0.70 22.44
N MET A 152 -3.24 0.16 21.44
CA MET A 152 -2.98 -0.20 20.04
C MET A 152 -1.50 -0.54 19.83
N VAL A 153 -0.59 0.27 20.36
CA VAL A 153 0.85 0.05 20.26
C VAL A 153 1.26 -1.28 20.90
N SER A 154 0.72 -1.61 22.08
CA SER A 154 1.01 -2.88 22.74
C SER A 154 0.48 -4.12 22.00
N SER A 155 -0.35 -3.95 20.97
CA SER A 155 -0.90 -5.05 20.16
C SER A 155 -0.25 -5.19 18.78
N ILE A 156 0.71 -4.33 18.41
CA ILE A 156 1.34 -4.33 17.08
C ILE A 156 1.95 -5.69 16.71
N GLU A 157 2.55 -6.39 17.67
CA GLU A 157 3.18 -7.69 17.40
C GLU A 157 2.17 -8.83 17.18
N ALA A 158 0.97 -8.69 17.74
CA ALA A 158 -0.06 -9.72 17.71
C ALA A 158 -1.13 -9.48 16.64
N VAL A 159 -1.38 -8.21 16.28
CA VAL A 159 -2.46 -7.79 15.37
C VAL A 159 -1.85 -7.35 14.04
N PRO A 160 -2.05 -8.11 12.94
CA PRO A 160 -1.61 -7.72 11.60
C PRO A 160 -2.15 -6.34 11.22
N PHE A 161 -1.33 -5.54 10.53
CA PHE A 161 -1.70 -4.19 10.08
C PHE A 161 -2.10 -3.19 11.19
N ALA A 162 -1.93 -3.53 12.47
CA ALA A 162 -2.25 -2.63 13.59
C ALA A 162 -1.57 -1.26 13.47
N GLN A 163 -0.33 -1.24 13.02
CA GLN A 163 0.46 -0.02 12.99
C GLN A 163 -0.01 0.97 11.92
N ILE A 164 -0.55 0.52 10.78
CA ILE A 164 -1.20 1.44 9.82
C ILE A 164 -2.52 1.97 10.40
N HIS A 165 -3.29 1.11 11.06
CA HIS A 165 -4.60 1.45 11.61
C HIS A 165 -4.55 2.30 12.89
N LEU A 166 -3.40 2.48 13.54
CA LEU A 166 -3.24 3.47 14.63
C LEU A 166 -2.81 4.86 14.16
N ARG A 167 -2.26 4.99 12.94
CA ARG A 167 -1.73 6.27 12.41
C ARG A 167 -2.79 7.37 12.34
N PRO A 168 -4.05 7.13 11.91
CA PRO A 168 -5.05 8.19 11.85
C PRO A 168 -5.30 8.84 13.22
N LEU A 169 -5.44 8.03 14.29
CA LEU A 169 -5.61 8.54 15.64
C LEU A 169 -4.35 9.30 16.12
N GLN A 170 -3.16 8.76 15.83
CA GLN A 170 -1.90 9.42 16.15
C GLN A 170 -1.79 10.80 15.48
N ALA A 171 -2.10 10.88 14.18
CA ALA A 171 -2.09 12.11 13.41
C ALA A 171 -3.12 13.12 13.94
N ASN A 172 -4.34 12.67 14.28
CA ASN A 172 -5.39 13.52 14.83
C ASN A 172 -4.97 14.14 16.18
N VAL A 173 -4.31 13.37 17.04
CA VAL A 173 -3.76 13.89 18.31
C VAL A 173 -2.65 14.90 18.04
N LEU A 174 -1.66 14.58 17.20
CA LEU A 174 -0.55 15.48 16.89
C LEU A 174 -0.97 16.77 16.17
N SER A 175 -2.06 16.73 15.40
CA SER A 175 -2.62 17.93 14.77
C SER A 175 -3.41 18.79 15.74
N GLY A 176 -4.19 18.16 16.65
CA GLY A 176 -5.11 18.86 17.55
C GLY A 176 -4.52 19.27 18.90
N TRP A 177 -3.38 18.70 19.30
CA TRP A 177 -2.76 18.92 20.60
C TRP A 177 -1.32 19.40 20.45
N LYS A 178 -1.03 20.61 20.94
CA LYS A 178 0.28 21.29 20.88
C LYS A 178 0.84 21.54 22.29
N GLY A 179 0.77 20.52 23.16
CA GLY A 179 1.26 20.61 24.55
C GLY A 179 0.27 21.25 25.54
N GLY A 180 -1.02 21.29 25.20
CA GLY A 180 -2.08 21.73 26.11
C GLY A 180 -2.40 20.71 27.23
N PRO A 181 -3.43 20.95 28.06
CA PRO A 181 -3.81 20.00 29.10
C PRO A 181 -4.35 18.69 28.52
N LEU A 182 -4.10 17.57 29.20
CA LEU A 182 -4.56 16.24 28.79
C LEU A 182 -6.09 16.09 28.76
N SER A 183 -6.80 16.95 29.51
CA SER A 183 -8.26 17.04 29.52
C SER A 183 -8.84 17.73 28.29
N GLN A 184 -8.01 18.34 27.42
CA GLN A 184 -8.45 18.97 26.19
C GLN A 184 -9.25 17.99 25.34
N ARG A 185 -10.41 18.44 24.84
CA ARG A 185 -11.24 17.66 23.91
C ARG A 185 -10.56 17.57 22.54
N ILE A 186 -10.67 16.42 21.91
CA ILE A 186 -10.25 16.22 20.52
C ILE A 186 -11.47 15.96 19.64
N VAL A 187 -11.46 16.57 18.45
CA VAL A 187 -12.45 16.28 17.42
C VAL A 187 -11.90 15.14 16.56
N LEU A 188 -12.62 14.02 16.53
CA LEU A 188 -12.26 12.85 15.73
C LEU A 188 -12.59 13.10 14.25
N GLN A 189 -11.54 13.20 13.43
CA GLN A 189 -11.61 13.26 11.97
C GLN A 189 -12.21 11.97 11.40
N GLN A 190 -12.78 12.04 10.20
CA GLN A 190 -13.43 10.91 9.55
C GLN A 190 -12.51 9.69 9.40
N THR A 191 -11.27 9.91 8.95
CA THR A 191 -10.23 8.86 8.83
C THR A 191 -9.91 8.19 10.17
N THR A 192 -9.97 8.94 11.28
CA THR A 192 -9.78 8.39 12.62
C THR A 192 -10.95 7.53 13.06
N ARG A 193 -12.18 7.91 12.68
CA ARG A 193 -13.37 7.10 12.97
C ARG A 193 -13.34 5.79 12.20
N GLU A 194 -12.97 5.83 10.93
CA GLU A 194 -12.83 4.64 10.08
C GLU A 194 -11.78 3.66 10.64
N SER A 195 -10.62 4.18 11.04
CA SER A 195 -9.58 3.35 11.68
C SER A 195 -10.08 2.78 13.03
N LEU A 196 -10.78 3.55 13.86
CA LEU A 196 -11.37 3.04 15.10
C LEU A 196 -12.42 1.95 14.84
N LEU A 197 -13.22 2.07 13.77
CA LEU A 197 -14.17 1.04 13.38
C LEU A 197 -13.47 -0.25 12.95
N TRP A 198 -12.32 -0.15 12.26
CA TRP A 198 -11.47 -1.30 11.96
C TRP A 198 -11.02 -2.03 13.24
N TRP A 199 -10.61 -1.29 14.26
CA TRP A 199 -10.21 -1.86 15.56
C TRP A 199 -11.37 -2.48 16.36
N LEU A 200 -12.60 -2.02 16.13
CA LEU A 200 -13.79 -2.58 16.78
C LEU A 200 -14.26 -3.89 16.14
N ASN A 201 -13.77 -4.24 14.95
CA ASN A 201 -14.08 -5.51 14.33
C ASN A 201 -13.31 -6.65 15.02
N HIS A 202 -14.03 -7.53 15.70
CA HIS A 202 -13.44 -8.66 16.42
C HIS A 202 -12.56 -9.56 15.54
N ARG A 203 -12.89 -9.71 14.26
CA ARG A 203 -12.11 -10.55 13.34
C ARG A 203 -10.66 -10.07 13.24
N ASN A 204 -10.46 -8.75 13.13
CA ASN A 204 -9.13 -8.15 13.01
C ASN A 204 -8.26 -8.39 14.25
N LEU A 205 -8.88 -8.51 15.42
CA LEU A 205 -8.20 -8.81 16.68
C LEU A 205 -7.97 -10.31 16.90
N SER A 206 -8.85 -11.16 16.38
CA SER A 206 -8.81 -12.61 16.63
C SER A 206 -8.00 -13.41 15.62
N THR A 207 -7.73 -12.87 14.42
CA THR A 207 -6.91 -13.57 13.41
C THR A 207 -5.51 -13.87 13.93
N GLY A 208 -4.94 -12.95 14.72
CA GLY A 208 -3.58 -13.06 15.24
C GLY A 208 -2.51 -13.03 14.15
N GLN A 209 -1.24 -13.05 14.57
CA GLN A 209 -0.09 -13.14 13.69
C GLN A 209 0.67 -14.43 14.01
N SER A 210 0.92 -15.27 13.00
CA SER A 210 1.79 -16.44 13.18
C SER A 210 3.23 -16.00 13.47
N TRP A 211 3.81 -16.58 14.51
CA TRP A 211 5.21 -16.38 14.91
C TRP A 211 6.17 -17.29 14.16
N ALA A 212 5.66 -18.25 13.38
CA ALA A 212 6.48 -19.05 12.50
C ALA A 212 7.20 -18.15 11.49
N THR A 213 8.44 -18.53 11.18
CA THR A 213 9.19 -17.93 10.06
C THR A 213 8.47 -18.29 8.77
N PRO A 214 7.90 -17.31 8.05
CA PRO A 214 7.18 -17.62 6.82
C PRO A 214 8.18 -17.94 5.71
N ASP A 215 7.74 -18.72 4.74
CA ASP A 215 8.48 -18.93 3.50
C ASP A 215 8.33 -17.68 2.63
N TRP A 216 9.45 -16.98 2.41
CA TRP A 216 9.43 -15.66 1.79
C TRP A 216 9.55 -15.77 0.28
N THR A 217 8.53 -15.29 -0.42
CA THR A 217 8.64 -14.89 -1.82
C THR A 217 9.39 -13.57 -1.88
N VAL A 218 10.61 -13.60 -2.41
CA VAL A 218 11.48 -12.41 -2.47
C VAL A 218 11.26 -11.66 -3.78
N ILE A 219 11.00 -10.36 -3.67
CA ILE A 219 10.87 -9.44 -4.80
C ILE A 219 11.88 -8.32 -4.60
N THR A 220 12.70 -8.07 -5.61
CA THR A 220 13.72 -7.02 -5.56
C THR A 220 13.28 -5.84 -6.41
N THR A 221 13.35 -4.63 -5.87
CA THR A 221 12.82 -3.42 -6.52
C THR A 221 13.83 -2.28 -6.46
N ASP A 222 13.78 -1.41 -7.46
CA ASP A 222 14.59 -0.20 -7.54
C ASP A 222 13.87 0.92 -8.29
N ALA A 223 14.17 2.17 -7.93
CA ALA A 223 13.70 3.34 -8.64
C ALA A 223 14.85 4.30 -8.98
N SER A 224 14.86 4.78 -10.22
CA SER A 224 15.70 5.88 -10.67
C SER A 224 14.87 7.11 -11.01
N LEU A 225 15.52 8.21 -11.42
CA LEU A 225 14.83 9.38 -11.98
C LEU A 225 14.22 9.10 -13.37
N LEU A 226 14.61 8.02 -14.04
CA LEU A 226 14.11 7.67 -15.37
C LEU A 226 12.89 6.74 -15.32
N GLY A 227 12.90 5.78 -14.39
CA GLY A 227 11.89 4.73 -14.29
C GLY A 227 12.05 3.86 -13.05
N TRP A 228 11.36 2.73 -13.05
CA TRP A 228 11.43 1.71 -12.01
C TRP A 228 11.66 0.34 -12.62
N GLY A 229 12.26 -0.52 -11.81
CA GLY A 229 12.54 -1.91 -12.14
C GLY A 229 12.20 -2.82 -10.96
N ALA A 230 11.75 -4.02 -11.27
CA ALA A 230 11.57 -5.07 -10.28
C ALA A 230 11.85 -6.45 -10.87
N THR A 231 12.33 -7.34 -10.02
CA THR A 231 12.59 -8.75 -10.36
C THR A 231 11.97 -9.69 -9.33
N TRP A 232 11.52 -10.83 -9.82
CA TRP A 232 11.05 -11.96 -9.04
C TRP A 232 11.42 -13.25 -9.76
N ASN A 233 12.36 -14.01 -9.20
CA ASN A 233 13.00 -15.16 -9.86
C ASN A 233 13.57 -14.75 -11.23
N THR A 234 13.11 -15.38 -12.32
CA THR A 234 13.48 -15.05 -13.72
C THR A 234 12.51 -14.07 -14.38
N SER A 235 11.46 -13.64 -13.65
CA SER A 235 10.50 -12.65 -14.14
C SER A 235 10.99 -11.25 -13.79
N SER A 236 10.90 -10.33 -14.75
CA SER A 236 11.24 -8.92 -14.57
C SER A 236 10.13 -8.03 -15.08
N VAL A 237 9.91 -6.90 -14.42
CA VAL A 237 9.00 -5.84 -14.87
C VAL A 237 9.70 -4.50 -14.71
N GLN A 238 9.41 -3.58 -15.63
CA GLN A 238 9.96 -2.22 -15.60
C GLN A 238 8.94 -1.24 -16.18
N GLY A 239 9.14 0.05 -15.91
CA GLY A 239 8.37 1.10 -16.55
C GLY A 239 9.02 2.47 -16.42
N ARG A 240 8.61 3.41 -17.28
CA ARG A 240 9.11 4.79 -17.25
C ARG A 240 8.19 5.68 -16.44
N TRP A 241 8.81 6.64 -15.75
CA TRP A 241 8.06 7.68 -15.04
C TRP A 241 7.47 8.69 -16.01
N SER A 242 6.21 9.06 -15.77
CA SER A 242 5.62 10.23 -16.42
C SER A 242 6.35 11.52 -15.99
N PRO A 243 6.24 12.62 -16.76
CA PRO A 243 6.86 13.90 -16.39
C PRO A 243 6.43 14.42 -15.01
N ALA A 244 5.22 14.09 -14.56
CA ALA A 244 4.73 14.45 -13.23
C ALA A 244 5.41 13.62 -12.13
N GLU A 245 5.63 12.33 -12.39
CA GLU A 245 6.25 11.42 -11.43
C GLU A 245 7.72 11.71 -11.22
N LYS A 246 8.45 12.09 -12.28
CA LYS A 246 9.87 12.47 -12.17
C LYS A 246 10.14 13.62 -11.19
N ARG A 247 9.12 14.41 -10.86
CA ARG A 247 9.21 15.50 -9.87
C ARG A 247 9.02 15.04 -8.42
N LEU A 248 8.59 13.79 -8.21
CA LEU A 248 8.42 13.24 -6.87
C LEU A 248 9.78 12.95 -6.23
N HIS A 249 9.82 13.05 -4.91
CA HIS A 249 11.01 12.72 -4.15
C HIS A 249 11.38 11.24 -4.35
N ILE A 250 12.68 10.93 -4.40
CA ILE A 250 13.19 9.57 -4.68
C ILE A 250 12.55 8.49 -3.79
N ILE A 251 12.44 8.71 -2.47
CA ILE A 251 11.75 7.78 -1.54
C ILE A 251 10.30 7.46 -1.96
N VAL A 252 9.58 8.43 -2.55
CA VAL A 252 8.21 8.20 -3.06
C VAL A 252 8.26 7.32 -4.31
N LEU A 253 9.25 7.52 -5.18
CA LEU A 253 9.47 6.69 -6.37
C LEU A 253 9.86 5.27 -6.00
N GLU A 254 10.71 5.08 -4.99
CA GLU A 254 11.07 3.77 -4.45
C GLU A 254 9.84 3.01 -3.93
N LEU A 255 9.05 3.64 -3.07
CA LEU A 255 7.80 3.05 -2.58
C LEU A 255 6.81 2.78 -3.72
N ARG A 256 6.77 3.66 -4.72
CA ARG A 256 5.93 3.45 -5.91
C ARG A 256 6.41 2.28 -6.75
N ALA A 257 7.72 2.07 -6.91
CA ALA A 257 8.28 0.91 -7.59
C ALA A 257 7.82 -0.39 -6.89
N VAL A 258 7.86 -0.43 -5.56
CA VAL A 258 7.30 -1.54 -4.78
C VAL A 258 5.82 -1.76 -5.09
N ARG A 259 5.00 -0.70 -5.04
CA ARG A 259 3.57 -0.81 -5.34
C ARG A 259 3.30 -1.33 -6.75
N LEU A 260 4.04 -0.86 -7.75
CA LEU A 260 3.86 -1.27 -9.14
C LEU A 260 4.29 -2.72 -9.37
N ALA A 261 5.40 -3.15 -8.74
CA ALA A 261 5.85 -4.54 -8.75
C ALA A 261 4.79 -5.48 -8.16
N LEU A 262 4.29 -5.17 -6.95
CA LEU A 262 3.25 -5.96 -6.27
C LEU A 262 1.96 -6.01 -7.08
N ARG A 263 1.57 -4.89 -7.71
CA ARG A 263 0.38 -4.84 -8.58
C ARG A 263 0.56 -5.71 -9.83
N HIS A 264 1.74 -5.71 -10.46
CA HIS A 264 2.00 -6.49 -11.67
C HIS A 264 1.85 -7.99 -11.40
N TRP A 265 2.42 -8.49 -10.30
CA TRP A 265 2.34 -9.90 -9.93
C TRP A 265 1.17 -10.23 -9.00
N SER A 266 0.22 -9.32 -8.77
CA SER A 266 -0.87 -9.50 -7.80
C SER A 266 -1.61 -10.84 -7.92
N PRO A 267 -1.94 -11.37 -9.12
CA PRO A 267 -2.62 -12.66 -9.24
C PRO A 267 -1.78 -13.85 -8.77
N LEU A 268 -0.45 -13.73 -8.80
CA LEU A 268 0.51 -14.79 -8.49
C LEU A 268 1.03 -14.72 -7.05
N LEU A 269 0.70 -13.64 -6.34
CA LEU A 269 1.18 -13.32 -5.00
C LEU A 269 0.13 -13.54 -3.90
N GLN A 270 -1.09 -13.90 -4.27
CA GLN A 270 -2.18 -14.14 -3.32
C GLN A 270 -1.80 -15.22 -2.29
N ASP A 271 -2.12 -14.97 -1.02
CA ASP A 271 -1.83 -15.84 0.14
C ASP A 271 -0.34 -16.17 0.38
N LYS A 272 0.58 -15.47 -0.30
CA LYS A 272 2.03 -15.62 -0.08
C LYS A 272 2.55 -14.63 0.97
N SER A 273 3.65 -15.02 1.61
CA SER A 273 4.46 -14.07 2.39
C SER A 273 5.51 -13.44 1.48
N ILE A 274 5.53 -12.12 1.40
CA ILE A 274 6.36 -11.36 0.46
C ILE A 274 7.41 -10.55 1.21
N ARG A 275 8.66 -10.71 0.78
CA ARG A 275 9.78 -9.93 1.26
C ARG A 275 10.33 -9.07 0.14
N VAL A 276 10.16 -7.75 0.29
CA VAL A 276 10.70 -6.76 -0.63
C VAL A 276 12.16 -6.50 -0.29
N GLN A 277 13.05 -6.64 -1.27
CA GLN A 277 14.44 -6.20 -1.19
C GLN A 277 14.58 -4.84 -1.87
N SER A 278 15.20 -3.90 -1.16
CA SER A 278 15.52 -2.56 -1.66
C SER A 278 16.83 -2.10 -1.04
N ASP A 279 17.62 -1.33 -1.77
CA ASP A 279 18.81 -0.65 -1.24
C ASP A 279 18.47 0.64 -0.48
N ASN A 280 17.21 1.08 -0.54
CA ASN A 280 16.74 2.25 0.17
C ASN A 280 16.25 1.88 1.59
N SER A 281 17.10 2.12 2.59
CA SER A 281 16.77 1.88 4.00
C SER A 281 15.52 2.62 4.50
N THR A 282 15.19 3.79 3.91
CA THR A 282 13.98 4.53 4.27
C THR A 282 12.73 3.83 3.74
N THR A 283 12.75 3.34 2.51
CA THR A 283 11.68 2.49 1.94
C THR A 283 11.43 1.27 2.81
N VAL A 284 12.51 0.58 3.20
CA VAL A 284 12.46 -0.59 4.11
C VAL A 284 11.80 -0.23 5.44
N ALA A 285 12.21 0.88 6.05
CA ALA A 285 11.64 1.35 7.31
C ALA A 285 10.15 1.72 7.17
N TYR A 286 9.77 2.37 6.07
CA TYR A 286 8.38 2.77 5.80
C TYR A 286 7.45 1.56 5.65
N ILE A 287 7.90 0.49 4.99
CA ILE A 287 7.12 -0.75 4.85
C ILE A 287 7.00 -1.45 6.21
N ASN A 288 8.13 -1.73 6.88
CA ASN A 288 8.14 -2.50 8.13
C ASN A 288 7.49 -1.77 9.30
N ARG A 289 7.56 -0.43 9.35
CA ARG A 289 6.88 0.40 10.37
C ARG A 289 5.49 0.87 9.95
N GLN A 290 4.98 0.32 8.85
CA GLN A 290 3.67 0.60 8.29
C GLN A 290 3.36 2.11 8.22
N GLY A 291 4.31 2.86 7.66
CA GLY A 291 4.23 4.30 7.45
C GLY A 291 5.24 5.11 8.26
N GLY A 292 5.15 6.43 8.12
CA GLY A 292 6.01 7.39 8.79
C GLY A 292 5.34 8.76 8.89
N THR A 293 5.86 9.63 9.73
CA THR A 293 5.27 10.96 10.01
C THR A 293 5.91 12.10 9.21
N ARG A 294 7.03 11.85 8.53
CA ARG A 294 7.85 12.89 7.88
C ARG A 294 7.34 13.33 6.51
N SER A 295 6.80 12.40 5.71
CA SER A 295 6.33 12.67 4.35
C SER A 295 4.92 12.13 4.15
N LYS A 296 3.98 13.04 3.85
CA LYS A 296 2.59 12.68 3.49
C LYS A 296 2.53 11.87 2.20
N ALA A 297 3.37 12.20 1.21
CA ALA A 297 3.41 11.49 -0.07
C ALA A 297 3.92 10.05 0.11
N SER A 298 4.99 9.85 0.88
CA SER A 298 5.50 8.50 1.18
C SER A 298 4.49 7.69 2.00
N LEU A 299 3.80 8.33 2.95
CA LEU A 299 2.73 7.67 3.70
C LEU A 299 1.59 7.23 2.77
N ALA A 300 1.20 8.06 1.81
CA ALA A 300 0.15 7.73 0.85
C ALA A 300 0.50 6.54 -0.05
N GLU A 301 1.77 6.37 -0.43
CA GLU A 301 2.23 5.16 -1.15
C GLU A 301 2.16 3.92 -0.25
N VAL A 302 2.67 4.00 0.99
CA VAL A 302 2.62 2.87 1.93
C VAL A 302 1.19 2.45 2.27
N VAL A 303 0.27 3.40 2.45
CA VAL A 303 -1.15 3.11 2.69
C VAL A 303 -1.71 2.25 1.55
N GLN A 304 -1.40 2.55 0.29
CA GLN A 304 -1.87 1.77 -0.86
C GLN A 304 -1.24 0.37 -0.89
N ILE A 305 0.06 0.27 -0.60
CA ILE A 305 0.77 -1.01 -0.53
C ILE A 305 0.16 -1.92 0.55
N LEU A 306 -0.07 -1.38 1.74
CA LEU A 306 -0.60 -2.14 2.87
C LEU A 306 -2.07 -2.47 2.71
N ALA A 307 -2.88 -1.57 2.14
CA ALA A 307 -4.27 -1.86 1.84
C ALA A 307 -4.39 -3.03 0.84
N TRP A 308 -3.53 -3.07 -0.18
CA TRP A 308 -3.46 -4.21 -1.09
C TRP A 308 -3.04 -5.49 -0.36
N ALA A 309 -2.01 -5.42 0.49
CA ALA A 309 -1.52 -6.58 1.25
C ALA A 309 -2.60 -7.13 2.20
N GLU A 310 -3.33 -6.25 2.88
CA GLU A 310 -4.43 -6.61 3.78
C GLU A 310 -5.59 -7.28 3.02
N LEU A 311 -5.99 -6.72 1.87
CA LEU A 311 -7.05 -7.29 1.04
C LEU A 311 -6.65 -8.63 0.38
N SER A 312 -5.36 -8.83 0.13
CA SER A 312 -4.85 -10.05 -0.52
C SER A 312 -4.39 -11.12 0.48
N SER A 313 -4.61 -10.90 1.79
CA SER A 313 -4.13 -11.76 2.88
C SER A 313 -2.62 -12.02 2.83
N VAL A 314 -1.84 -11.06 2.33
CA VAL A 314 -0.40 -11.16 2.14
C VAL A 314 0.34 -10.63 3.35
N ARG A 315 1.27 -11.42 3.88
CA ARG A 315 2.25 -10.93 4.87
C ARG A 315 3.36 -10.18 4.14
N LEU A 316 3.49 -8.88 4.40
CA LEU A 316 4.50 -8.05 3.75
C LEU A 316 5.62 -7.66 4.73
N SER A 317 6.86 -7.76 4.26
CA SER A 317 8.05 -7.25 4.95
C SER A 317 9.04 -6.70 3.93
N ALA A 318 9.97 -5.85 4.37
CA ALA A 318 11.07 -5.38 3.55
C ALA A 318 12.42 -5.61 4.23
N ILE A 319 13.47 -5.83 3.45
CA ILE A 319 14.86 -5.91 3.93
C ILE A 319 15.77 -5.03 3.08
N HIS A 320 16.80 -4.49 3.71
CA HIS A 320 17.83 -3.72 3.00
C HIS A 320 18.83 -4.67 2.36
N ILE A 321 19.20 -4.42 1.11
CA ILE A 321 20.33 -5.07 0.43
C ILE A 321 21.34 -4.01 -0.04
N PRO A 322 22.66 -4.29 -0.02
CA PRO A 322 23.64 -3.39 -0.64
C PRO A 322 23.31 -3.13 -2.12
N GLY A 323 23.52 -1.89 -2.60
CA GLY A 323 23.26 -1.55 -4.01
C GLY A 323 24.07 -2.39 -5.01
N VAL A 324 25.25 -2.88 -4.61
CA VAL A 324 26.08 -3.82 -5.41
C VAL A 324 25.39 -5.17 -5.64
N ASP A 325 24.45 -5.54 -4.78
CA ASP A 325 23.67 -6.77 -4.90
C ASP A 325 22.32 -6.53 -5.62
N ASN A 326 21.93 -5.25 -5.81
CA ASN A 326 20.67 -4.84 -6.46
C ASN A 326 20.80 -4.62 -7.98
N THR A 327 21.70 -5.36 -8.64
CA THR A 327 22.11 -5.07 -10.03
C THR A 327 20.98 -5.17 -11.05
N GLN A 328 20.08 -6.16 -10.90
CA GLN A 328 18.99 -6.38 -11.85
C GLN A 328 17.93 -5.28 -11.78
N ALA A 329 17.44 -4.96 -10.59
CA ALA A 329 16.40 -3.94 -10.45
C ALA A 329 16.95 -2.55 -10.79
N ASP A 330 18.19 -2.21 -10.41
CA ASP A 330 18.86 -0.96 -10.80
C ASP A 330 19.02 -0.86 -12.32
N PHE A 331 19.41 -1.95 -12.98
CA PHE A 331 19.49 -1.97 -14.44
C PHE A 331 18.12 -1.70 -15.09
N LEU A 332 17.06 -2.35 -14.61
CA LEU A 332 15.69 -2.16 -15.11
C LEU A 332 15.12 -0.77 -14.82
N SER A 333 15.51 -0.13 -13.71
CA SER A 333 15.03 1.20 -13.37
C SER A 333 15.64 2.29 -14.25
N ARG A 334 16.84 2.06 -14.80
CA ARG A 334 17.58 3.01 -15.65
C ARG A 334 17.42 2.73 -17.13
N ASN A 335 17.40 1.45 -17.53
CA ASN A 335 17.41 1.02 -18.91
C ASN A 335 16.02 0.60 -19.40
N GLN A 336 15.92 0.31 -20.70
CA GLN A 336 14.73 -0.29 -21.28
C GLN A 336 15.17 -1.53 -22.03
N LEU A 337 14.73 -2.70 -21.57
CA LEU A 337 14.88 -3.95 -22.31
C LEU A 337 14.42 -3.80 -23.78
N ASP A 338 15.33 -4.00 -24.72
CA ASP A 338 15.07 -4.07 -26.16
C ASP A 338 15.02 -5.56 -26.59
N PRO A 339 13.88 -6.07 -27.11
CA PRO A 339 13.78 -7.43 -27.62
C PRO A 339 14.78 -7.79 -28.74
N GLY A 340 15.38 -6.79 -29.39
CA GLY A 340 16.41 -6.97 -30.42
C GLY A 340 17.85 -6.98 -29.90
N GLU A 341 18.08 -6.72 -28.61
CA GLU A 341 19.44 -6.67 -28.01
C GLU A 341 19.74 -7.85 -27.07
N TRP A 342 18.93 -8.91 -27.11
CA TRP A 342 19.27 -10.16 -26.43
C TRP A 342 20.58 -10.72 -26.96
N GLU A 343 21.48 -11.10 -26.06
CA GLU A 343 22.73 -11.74 -26.42
C GLU A 343 22.79 -13.19 -25.95
N LEU A 344 23.50 -14.01 -26.72
CA LEU A 344 23.74 -15.40 -26.42
C LEU A 344 24.76 -15.54 -25.28
N HIS A 345 24.55 -16.53 -24.41
CA HIS A 345 25.48 -16.84 -23.33
C HIS A 345 26.92 -17.08 -23.85
N PRO A 346 27.96 -16.49 -23.20
CA PRO A 346 29.35 -16.58 -23.69
C PRO A 346 29.87 -18.00 -23.91
N ALA A 347 29.46 -18.96 -23.08
CA ALA A 347 29.88 -20.37 -23.25
C ALA A 347 29.32 -20.98 -24.56
N VAL A 348 28.06 -20.67 -24.90
CA VAL A 348 27.44 -21.20 -26.12
C VAL A 348 28.09 -20.57 -27.36
N PHE A 349 28.36 -19.26 -27.32
CA PHE A 349 29.13 -18.60 -28.38
C PHE A 349 30.53 -19.23 -28.53
N THR A 350 31.21 -19.49 -27.41
CA THR A 350 32.55 -20.12 -27.39
C THR A 350 32.53 -21.50 -28.03
N ASP A 351 31.50 -22.31 -27.78
CA ASP A 351 31.35 -23.64 -28.37
C ASP A 351 31.10 -23.57 -29.89
N LEU A 352 30.34 -22.57 -30.36
CA LEU A 352 30.18 -22.30 -31.79
C LEU A 352 31.51 -21.92 -32.45
N VAL A 353 32.30 -21.05 -31.80
CA VAL A 353 33.62 -20.63 -32.27
C VAL A 353 34.59 -21.82 -32.35
N LYS A 354 34.60 -22.69 -31.35
CA LYS A 354 35.42 -23.94 -31.38
C LYS A 354 35.05 -24.83 -32.55
N ARG A 355 33.78 -24.85 -32.95
CA ARG A 355 33.26 -25.75 -33.99
C ARG A 355 33.44 -25.20 -35.41
N TRP A 356 33.26 -23.89 -35.60
CA TRP A 356 33.19 -23.27 -36.93
C TRP A 356 34.23 -22.18 -37.18
N GLY A 357 35.10 -21.91 -36.20
CA GLY A 357 36.12 -20.86 -36.27
C GLY A 357 35.66 -19.53 -35.70
N SER A 358 36.61 -18.61 -35.53
CA SER A 358 36.39 -17.28 -34.96
C SER A 358 35.84 -16.31 -36.01
N PRO A 359 34.65 -15.73 -35.82
CA PRO A 359 34.12 -14.68 -36.67
C PRO A 359 35.04 -13.46 -36.67
N GLN A 360 35.18 -12.82 -37.83
CA GLN A 360 35.91 -11.55 -37.96
C GLN A 360 35.08 -10.35 -37.52
N VAL A 361 33.74 -10.46 -37.63
CA VAL A 361 32.82 -9.37 -37.34
C VAL A 361 31.52 -9.89 -36.72
N ASP A 362 30.97 -9.11 -35.79
CA ASP A 362 29.59 -9.23 -35.30
C ASP A 362 28.68 -8.28 -36.08
N LEU A 363 27.83 -8.82 -36.94
CA LEU A 363 27.04 -8.03 -37.89
C LEU A 363 25.89 -7.27 -37.23
N MET A 364 25.41 -7.67 -36.05
CA MET A 364 24.28 -7.00 -35.41
C MET A 364 24.46 -6.98 -33.90
N ALA A 365 25.27 -6.04 -33.42
CA ALA A 365 25.57 -5.89 -32.00
C ALA A 365 25.68 -4.42 -31.58
N SER A 366 25.59 -4.18 -30.28
CA SER A 366 25.98 -2.95 -29.62
C SER A 366 27.38 -3.11 -29.00
N ARG A 367 27.97 -2.00 -28.57
CA ARG A 367 29.25 -2.02 -27.83
C ARG A 367 29.19 -2.91 -26.59
N ALA A 368 28.01 -3.04 -25.97
CA ALA A 368 27.79 -3.78 -24.75
C ALA A 368 27.66 -5.30 -24.98
N ASN A 369 27.15 -5.74 -26.13
CA ASN A 369 26.80 -7.15 -26.36
C ASN A 369 27.55 -7.83 -27.52
N ARG A 370 28.49 -7.11 -28.18
CA ARG A 370 29.33 -7.64 -29.25
C ARG A 370 30.08 -8.91 -28.81
N LYS A 371 30.12 -9.91 -29.69
CA LYS A 371 30.85 -11.16 -29.44
C LYS A 371 32.31 -11.14 -29.91
N VAL A 372 32.66 -10.21 -30.78
CA VAL A 372 34.04 -9.97 -31.25
C VAL A 372 34.37 -8.46 -31.29
N PRO A 373 35.65 -8.04 -31.41
CA PRO A 373 36.05 -6.63 -31.45
C PRO A 373 35.41 -5.80 -32.56
N ALA A 374 35.35 -6.34 -33.77
CA ALA A 374 34.76 -5.69 -34.93
C ALA A 374 33.25 -5.93 -34.96
N PHE A 375 32.43 -4.87 -35.02
CA PHE A 375 30.98 -5.02 -35.05
C PHE A 375 30.28 -3.90 -35.82
N TYR A 376 29.09 -4.19 -36.32
CA TYR A 376 28.17 -3.19 -36.88
C TYR A 376 27.02 -2.91 -35.93
N ALA A 377 26.76 -1.63 -35.69
CA ALA A 377 25.75 -1.17 -34.74
C ALA A 377 24.45 -0.78 -35.42
N ARG A 378 23.31 -1.00 -34.74
CA ARG A 378 21.99 -0.53 -35.21
C ARG A 378 21.92 1.00 -35.33
N PHE A 379 22.57 1.70 -34.40
CA PHE A 379 22.66 3.16 -34.36
C PHE A 379 24.13 3.59 -34.38
N ARG A 380 24.38 4.89 -34.52
CA ARG A 380 25.73 5.45 -34.54
C ARG A 380 26.46 5.17 -33.23
N ASP A 381 27.54 4.37 -33.30
CA ASP A 381 28.46 4.11 -32.21
C ASP A 381 29.90 4.40 -32.69
N PRO A 382 30.70 5.23 -31.98
CA PRO A 382 32.07 5.53 -32.38
C PRO A 382 33.01 4.32 -32.45
N SER A 383 32.68 3.24 -31.75
CA SER A 383 33.48 2.01 -31.71
C SER A 383 33.05 0.98 -32.75
N ALA A 384 31.94 1.22 -33.46
CA ALA A 384 31.44 0.32 -34.49
C ALA A 384 32.12 0.58 -35.84
N MET A 385 32.28 -0.48 -36.65
CA MET A 385 32.78 -0.39 -38.03
C MET A 385 31.84 0.40 -38.95
N GLY A 386 30.57 0.49 -38.58
CA GLY A 386 29.56 1.23 -39.33
C GLY A 386 28.17 1.11 -38.70
N VAL A 387 27.23 1.83 -39.28
CA VAL A 387 25.81 1.83 -38.88
C VAL A 387 25.01 0.97 -39.85
N ASP A 388 24.08 0.19 -39.31
CA ASP A 388 23.20 -0.74 -40.03
C ASP A 388 23.94 -1.67 -40.98
N ALA A 389 24.30 -2.87 -40.49
CA ALA A 389 24.97 -3.88 -41.30
C ALA A 389 24.24 -4.23 -42.60
N MET A 390 22.93 -4.04 -42.71
CA MET A 390 22.20 -4.36 -43.93
C MET A 390 22.57 -3.41 -45.09
N THR A 391 23.06 -2.21 -44.78
CA THR A 391 23.53 -1.22 -45.77
C THR A 391 24.99 -1.43 -46.17
N GLN A 392 25.74 -2.20 -45.37
CA GLN A 392 27.18 -2.40 -45.55
C GLN A 392 27.47 -3.52 -46.55
N VAL A 393 28.67 -3.52 -47.11
CA VAL A 393 29.19 -4.63 -47.92
C VAL A 393 29.72 -5.71 -46.96
N TRP A 394 29.28 -6.95 -47.16
CA TRP A 394 29.75 -8.08 -46.36
C TRP A 394 30.86 -8.80 -47.12
N ASP A 395 32.10 -8.42 -46.81
CA ASP A 395 33.32 -9.01 -47.38
C ASP A 395 34.21 -9.56 -46.26
N PHE A 396 33.76 -10.65 -45.65
CA PHE A 396 34.45 -11.35 -44.58
C PHE A 396 34.53 -12.83 -44.89
N HIS A 397 35.58 -13.49 -44.41
CA HIS A 397 35.67 -14.96 -44.49
C HIS A 397 34.59 -15.61 -43.62
N LEU A 398 34.45 -15.13 -42.38
CA LEU A 398 33.47 -15.60 -41.41
C LEU A 398 32.90 -14.43 -40.62
N ALA A 399 31.57 -14.34 -40.55
CA ALA A 399 30.86 -13.37 -39.74
C ALA A 399 29.89 -14.05 -38.77
N TYR A 400 29.51 -13.35 -37.71
CA TYR A 400 28.49 -13.78 -36.76
C TYR A 400 27.31 -12.82 -36.79
N VAL A 401 26.09 -13.36 -36.65
CA VAL A 401 24.89 -12.55 -36.50
C VAL A 401 23.88 -13.24 -35.60
N PHE A 402 23.38 -12.49 -34.62
CA PHE A 402 22.18 -12.84 -33.86
C PHE A 402 21.12 -11.77 -34.10
N PRO A 403 20.33 -11.91 -35.19
CA PRO A 403 19.43 -10.84 -35.58
C PRO A 403 18.14 -10.87 -34.75
N PRO A 404 17.49 -9.70 -34.55
CA PRO A 404 16.09 -9.67 -34.16
C PRO A 404 15.27 -10.56 -35.12
N PHE A 405 14.46 -11.48 -34.61
CA PHE A 405 13.81 -12.50 -35.45
C PHE A 405 13.01 -11.96 -36.64
N PRO A 406 12.31 -10.80 -36.55
CA PRO A 406 11.65 -10.21 -37.73
C PRO A 406 12.60 -9.82 -38.87
N MET A 407 13.89 -9.61 -38.58
CA MET A 407 14.91 -9.28 -39.58
C MET A 407 15.53 -10.51 -40.25
N LEU A 408 15.31 -11.72 -39.72
CA LEU A 408 15.93 -12.94 -40.22
C LEU A 408 15.74 -13.15 -41.73
N PRO A 409 14.55 -12.95 -42.34
CA PRO A 409 14.40 -13.08 -43.81
C PRO A 409 15.28 -12.12 -44.61
N ARG A 410 15.47 -10.89 -44.11
CA ARG A 410 16.32 -9.88 -44.76
C ARG A 410 17.79 -10.26 -44.65
N VAL A 411 18.20 -10.78 -43.48
CA VAL A 411 19.56 -11.30 -43.26
C VAL A 411 19.84 -12.44 -44.22
N LEU A 412 18.96 -13.44 -44.31
CA LEU A 412 19.13 -14.58 -45.23
C LEU A 412 19.23 -14.12 -46.70
N LYS A 413 18.38 -13.17 -47.12
CA LYS A 413 18.47 -12.57 -48.46
C LYS A 413 19.83 -11.90 -48.71
N LYS A 414 20.38 -11.20 -47.72
CA LYS A 414 21.69 -10.55 -47.82
C LYS A 414 22.83 -11.58 -47.88
N ILE A 415 22.75 -12.68 -47.11
CA ILE A 415 23.72 -13.78 -47.19
C ILE A 415 23.74 -14.36 -48.62
N LYS A 416 22.57 -14.60 -49.24
CA LYS A 416 22.45 -15.07 -50.63
C LYS A 416 23.12 -14.14 -51.66
N GLN A 417 23.26 -12.86 -51.32
CA GLN A 417 23.89 -11.84 -52.17
C GLN A 417 25.38 -11.61 -51.85
N SER A 418 25.91 -12.22 -50.80
CA SER A 418 27.29 -12.08 -50.36
C SER A 418 28.08 -13.38 -50.55
N TYR A 419 29.41 -13.28 -50.55
CA TYR A 419 30.29 -14.45 -50.51
C TYR A 419 30.74 -14.82 -49.09
N THR A 420 30.30 -14.05 -48.09
CA THR A 420 30.63 -14.24 -46.67
C THR A 420 29.95 -15.49 -46.11
N THR A 421 30.71 -16.29 -45.36
CA THR A 421 30.13 -17.37 -44.53
C THR A 421 29.66 -16.78 -43.21
N VAL A 422 28.47 -17.14 -42.74
CA VAL A 422 27.86 -16.51 -41.56
C VAL A 422 27.39 -17.55 -40.54
N ILE A 423 27.81 -17.40 -39.28
CA ILE A 423 27.19 -18.07 -38.14
C ILE A 423 25.93 -17.28 -37.78
N VAL A 424 24.77 -17.86 -38.04
CA VAL A 424 23.45 -17.27 -37.76
C VAL A 424 22.84 -17.96 -36.55
N ILE A 425 22.44 -17.17 -35.55
CA ILE A 425 21.60 -17.65 -34.45
C ILE A 425 20.14 -17.45 -34.84
N ALA A 426 19.39 -18.55 -34.98
CA ALA A 426 18.01 -18.51 -35.41
C ALA A 426 17.15 -19.56 -34.68
N PRO A 427 15.85 -19.30 -34.48
CA PRO A 427 14.95 -20.27 -33.87
C PRO A 427 14.67 -21.43 -34.82
N TYR A 428 14.60 -22.65 -34.28
CA TYR A 428 14.24 -23.84 -35.05
C TYR A 428 12.73 -23.93 -35.25
N TRP A 429 12.20 -23.22 -36.26
CA TRP A 429 10.76 -23.14 -36.54
C TRP A 429 10.40 -23.63 -37.96
N PRO A 430 10.21 -24.95 -38.16
CA PRO A 430 9.99 -25.53 -39.49
C PRO A 430 8.79 -24.98 -40.28
N ARG A 431 7.79 -24.42 -39.58
CA ARG A 431 6.57 -23.88 -40.19
C ARG A 431 6.75 -22.45 -40.74
N ARG A 432 7.92 -21.82 -40.58
CA ARG A 432 8.17 -20.47 -41.07
C ARG A 432 8.66 -20.50 -42.52
N THR A 433 8.20 -19.53 -43.32
CA THR A 433 8.52 -19.44 -44.75
C THR A 433 10.01 -19.29 -45.06
N TRP A 434 10.78 -18.71 -44.13
CA TRP A 434 12.23 -18.54 -44.26
C TRP A 434 13.03 -19.77 -43.77
N PHE A 435 12.39 -20.79 -43.22
CA PHE A 435 13.11 -21.93 -42.63
C PHE A 435 13.80 -22.78 -43.70
N THR A 436 13.19 -22.94 -44.87
CA THR A 436 13.80 -23.64 -46.01
C THR A 436 15.11 -22.98 -46.42
N ASP A 437 15.16 -21.63 -46.42
CA ASP A 437 16.38 -20.88 -46.70
C ASP A 437 17.50 -21.20 -45.71
N LEU A 438 17.21 -21.45 -44.43
CA LEU A 438 18.22 -21.88 -43.46
C LEU A 438 18.78 -23.26 -43.80
N GLN A 439 17.92 -24.18 -44.23
CA GLN A 439 18.33 -25.54 -44.58
C GLN A 439 19.16 -25.57 -45.86
N ASP A 440 18.68 -24.91 -46.92
CA ASP A 440 19.32 -24.90 -48.24
C ASP A 440 20.68 -24.20 -48.22
N MET A 441 20.85 -23.20 -47.36
CA MET A 441 22.09 -22.44 -47.22
C MET A 441 23.07 -23.06 -46.22
N SER A 442 22.66 -24.09 -45.49
CA SER A 442 23.47 -24.68 -44.42
C SER A 442 24.63 -25.49 -45.00
N ILE A 443 25.85 -25.18 -44.57
CA ILE A 443 27.07 -25.90 -45.00
C ILE A 443 27.63 -26.83 -43.90
N ALA A 444 26.97 -26.89 -42.75
CA ALA A 444 27.33 -27.79 -41.65
C ALA A 444 26.08 -28.16 -40.85
N GLN A 445 26.12 -29.29 -40.12
CA GLN A 445 25.00 -29.71 -39.28
C GLN A 445 24.64 -28.61 -38.26
N PRO A 446 23.36 -28.18 -38.21
CA PRO A 446 22.90 -27.16 -37.25
C PRO A 446 23.12 -27.61 -35.80
N VAL A 447 23.45 -26.66 -34.92
CA VAL A 447 23.77 -26.93 -33.52
C VAL A 447 22.63 -26.46 -32.65
N SER A 448 21.83 -27.39 -32.14
CA SER A 448 20.80 -27.08 -31.15
C SER A 448 21.46 -26.77 -29.80
N PHE A 449 21.00 -25.71 -29.12
CA PHE A 449 21.57 -25.34 -27.83
C PHE A 449 20.92 -26.13 -26.69
N PRO A 450 21.70 -26.56 -25.69
CA PRO A 450 21.14 -27.25 -24.54
C PRO A 450 20.14 -26.35 -23.79
N PRO A 451 19.11 -26.93 -23.16
CA PRO A 451 18.16 -26.17 -22.35
C PRO A 451 18.90 -25.52 -21.18
N ARG A 452 18.98 -24.20 -21.23
CA ARG A 452 19.69 -23.36 -20.26
C ARG A 452 18.81 -22.17 -19.88
N TYR A 453 18.69 -21.90 -18.59
CA TYR A 453 17.92 -20.74 -18.11
C TYR A 453 18.65 -19.41 -18.38
N ASP A 454 19.98 -19.45 -18.50
CA ASP A 454 20.88 -18.32 -18.76
C ASP A 454 21.25 -18.17 -20.25
N LEU A 455 20.54 -18.86 -21.15
CA LEU A 455 20.87 -18.88 -22.58
C LEU A 455 20.90 -17.49 -23.22
N LEU A 456 19.98 -16.62 -22.79
CA LEU A 456 19.82 -15.26 -23.30
C LEU A 456 19.88 -14.27 -22.14
N GLN A 457 20.67 -13.20 -22.32
CA GLN A 457 20.81 -12.13 -21.34
C GLN A 457 20.84 -10.75 -22.00
N GLN A 458 20.56 -9.71 -21.22
CA GLN A 458 20.74 -8.30 -21.58
C GLN A 458 21.21 -7.54 -20.35
N GLY A 459 22.52 -7.26 -20.31
CA GLY A 459 23.16 -6.81 -19.06
C GLY A 459 22.99 -7.87 -17.96
N PRO A 460 22.53 -7.51 -16.74
CA PRO A 460 22.31 -8.47 -15.66
C PRO A 460 20.97 -9.24 -15.78
N ILE A 461 20.13 -8.95 -16.78
CA ILE A 461 18.79 -9.54 -16.90
C ILE A 461 18.84 -10.81 -17.76
N LEU A 462 18.31 -11.90 -17.22
CA LEU A 462 18.11 -13.15 -17.95
C LEU A 462 16.73 -13.17 -18.62
N HIS A 463 16.65 -13.77 -19.80
CA HIS A 463 15.37 -13.96 -20.48
C HIS A 463 14.49 -14.96 -19.68
N HIS A 464 13.22 -14.63 -19.47
CA HIS A 464 12.30 -15.43 -18.64
C HIS A 464 12.07 -16.87 -19.17
N ASN A 465 12.06 -17.07 -20.49
CA ASN A 465 11.88 -18.37 -21.12
C ASN A 465 12.63 -18.47 -22.47
N PRO A 466 13.96 -18.64 -22.46
CA PRO A 466 14.73 -18.71 -23.70
C PRO A 466 14.44 -20.01 -24.49
N GLY A 467 13.98 -21.06 -23.82
CA GLY A 467 13.62 -22.35 -24.43
C GLY A 467 12.47 -22.24 -25.44
N LEU A 468 11.59 -21.25 -25.30
CA LEU A 468 10.49 -20.97 -26.24
C LEU A 468 10.98 -20.85 -27.70
N PHE A 469 12.18 -20.32 -27.89
CA PHE A 469 12.69 -20.04 -29.22
C PHE A 469 13.34 -21.26 -29.88
N ALA A 470 13.68 -22.32 -29.13
CA ALA A 470 14.46 -23.45 -29.62
C ALA A 470 15.66 -22.99 -30.47
N LEU A 471 16.47 -22.08 -29.90
CA LEU A 471 17.57 -21.46 -30.62
C LEU A 471 18.59 -22.50 -31.10
N THR A 472 19.02 -22.30 -32.33
CA THR A 472 19.96 -23.16 -33.04
C THR A 472 21.00 -22.29 -33.74
N GLY A 473 22.26 -22.71 -33.69
CA GLY A 473 23.32 -22.13 -34.49
C GLY A 473 23.30 -22.74 -35.89
N TRP A 474 23.44 -21.90 -36.91
CA TRP A 474 23.50 -22.30 -38.31
C TRP A 474 24.75 -21.72 -38.96
N LEU A 475 25.55 -22.56 -39.63
CA LEU A 475 26.64 -22.07 -40.48
C LEU A 475 26.11 -21.98 -41.92
N LEU A 476 25.96 -20.76 -42.42
CA LEU A 476 25.32 -20.50 -43.70
C LEU A 476 26.28 -19.91 -44.71
N ARG A 477 26.11 -20.29 -45.97
CA ARG A 477 26.76 -19.66 -47.13
C ARG A 477 25.77 -19.53 -48.27
N ARG A 478 26.03 -18.63 -49.22
CA ARG A 478 25.27 -18.57 -50.47
C ARG A 478 25.24 -19.98 -51.12
N PRO A 479 24.06 -20.48 -51.56
CA PRO A 479 23.97 -21.76 -52.25
C PRO A 479 24.83 -21.76 -53.51
N SER A 480 25.63 -22.80 -53.69
CA SER A 480 26.31 -23.05 -54.96
C SER A 480 25.25 -23.28 -56.03
N GLY A 481 25.34 -22.60 -57.17
CA GLY A 481 24.37 -22.68 -58.26
C GLY A 481 24.26 -24.03 -58.96
N ASP A 482 24.94 -25.07 -58.46
CA ASP A 482 24.93 -26.42 -59.00
C ASP A 482 24.47 -27.40 -57.93
N GLY A 483 23.28 -27.98 -58.14
CA GLY A 483 22.69 -28.94 -57.23
C GLY A 483 21.20 -29.22 -57.45
N ARG A 484 20.75 -29.25 -58.71
CA ARG A 484 19.62 -30.12 -59.07
C ARG A 484 20.21 -31.49 -59.38
N VAL A 485 19.94 -32.47 -58.51
CA VAL A 485 19.93 -33.89 -58.87
C VAL A 485 18.49 -34.34 -58.78
#